data_AF-X1V5I5-F1
#
_entry.id   AF-X1V5I5-F1
#
_cell.length_a   1.000
_cell.length_b   1.000
_cell.length_c   1.000
_cell.angle_alpha   90.00
_cell.angle_beta   90.00
_cell.angle_gamma   90.00
#
_symmetry.space_group_name_H-M   'P 1'
#
loop_
_entity.id
_entity.type
_entity.pdbx_description
1 polymer ?
#
loop_
_entity_poly.entity_id
_entity_poly.type
_entity_poly.pdbx_seq_one_letter_code
_entity_poly.pdbx_strand_id
1 'polypeptide(L)'
;LRLEKIDISILLKYDIIIYGGSLHAVGISGVDIIKNNFNKLRDKNIIIFTTGASLPKESIVSDVKDSNFSVEEQKQIQFYYFRGGFDFNKLNLINKILMTLLKWKIKLKRHKTPDEKGMLAAYSKPMDFTKKENIKELLEYVRSLK
;
A
#
# COMPACT_ATOMS: atom_id res chain seq x y z
N LEU A 1 14.56 -9.69 0.26
CA LEU A 1 14.03 -10.78 -0.59
C LEU A 1 13.40 -10.14 -1.82
N ARG A 2 13.89 -10.42 -3.04
CA ARG A 2 13.15 -10.07 -4.26
C ARG A 2 11.98 -11.04 -4.39
N LEU A 3 10.77 -10.53 -4.61
CA LEU A 3 9.52 -11.30 -4.64
C LEU A 3 9.48 -12.37 -5.76
N GLU A 4 10.37 -12.29 -6.74
CA GLU A 4 10.41 -13.15 -7.92
C GLU A 4 10.70 -14.64 -7.62
N LYS A 5 10.97 -15.02 -6.36
CA LYS A 5 11.29 -16.41 -5.98
C LYS A 5 10.83 -16.82 -4.57
N ILE A 6 9.65 -16.38 -4.11
CA ILE A 6 9.08 -16.93 -2.87
C ILE A 6 8.14 -18.08 -3.22
N ASP A 7 8.56 -19.30 -2.89
CA ASP A 7 7.68 -20.48 -2.90
C ASP A 7 6.67 -20.37 -1.75
N ILE A 8 5.39 -20.61 -2.06
CA ILE A 8 4.29 -20.64 -1.09
C ILE A 8 4.57 -21.63 0.06
N SER A 9 5.36 -22.68 -0.19
CA SER A 9 5.77 -23.65 0.83
C SER A 9 6.47 -23.01 2.04
N ILE A 10 7.13 -21.85 1.85
CA ILE A 10 7.75 -21.09 2.94
C ILE A 10 6.69 -20.43 3.80
N LEU A 11 5.66 -19.81 3.19
CA LEU A 11 4.60 -19.11 3.90
C LEU A 11 3.76 -20.08 4.76
N LEU A 12 3.54 -21.31 4.28
CA LEU A 12 2.78 -22.33 4.99
C LEU A 12 3.43 -22.77 6.33
N LYS A 13 4.72 -22.50 6.53
CA LYS A 13 5.45 -22.81 7.78
C LYS A 13 5.15 -21.83 8.92
N TYR A 14 4.46 -20.73 8.64
CA TYR A 14 4.18 -19.68 9.63
C TYR A 14 2.69 -19.59 9.94
N ASP A 15 2.38 -19.31 11.20
CA ASP A 15 0.99 -19.07 11.65
C ASP A 15 0.55 -17.62 11.49
N ILE A 16 1.52 -16.70 11.45
CA ILE A 16 1.32 -15.26 11.23
C ILE A 16 2.14 -14.85 10.00
N ILE A 17 1.46 -14.29 9.00
CA ILE A 17 2.06 -13.82 7.76
C ILE A 17 1.84 -12.31 7.68
N ILE A 18 2.92 -11.54 7.69
CA ILE A 18 2.89 -10.08 7.51
C ILE A 18 3.46 -9.75 6.13
N TYR A 19 2.62 -9.23 5.24
CA TYR A 19 3.01 -8.80 3.91
C TYR A 19 3.00 -7.27 3.78
N GLY A 20 4.08 -6.71 3.25
CA GLY A 20 4.24 -5.28 3.03
C GLY A 20 4.49 -4.95 1.56
N GLY A 21 3.66 -4.10 0.95
CA GLY A 21 3.82 -3.67 -0.44
C GLY A 21 3.65 -2.17 -0.64
N SER A 22 4.34 -1.58 -1.62
CA SER A 22 4.07 -0.19 -2.05
C SER A 22 2.81 -0.10 -2.89
N LEU A 23 2.10 1.03 -2.80
CA LEU A 23 1.02 1.33 -3.72
C LEU A 23 1.54 1.84 -5.06
N HIS A 24 1.00 1.26 -6.14
CA HIS A 24 1.02 1.84 -7.47
C HIS A 24 -0.42 2.09 -7.88
N ALA A 25 -0.81 3.36 -7.95
CA ALA A 25 -2.22 3.77 -7.93
C ALA A 25 -2.96 3.13 -6.73
N VAL A 26 -3.94 2.25 -6.98
CA VAL A 26 -4.68 1.50 -5.96
C VAL A 26 -4.14 0.08 -5.75
N GLY A 27 -3.25 -0.42 -6.62
CA GLY A 27 -2.72 -1.78 -6.54
C GLY A 27 -1.57 -1.92 -5.53
N ILE A 28 -1.58 -3.00 -4.75
CA ILE A 28 -0.50 -3.32 -3.81
C ILE A 28 0.54 -4.18 -4.53
N SER A 29 1.77 -3.68 -4.60
CA SER A 29 2.84 -4.35 -5.32
C SER A 29 3.11 -5.74 -4.76
N GLY A 30 3.04 -6.77 -5.62
CA GLY A 30 3.37 -8.16 -5.31
C GLY A 30 2.38 -8.93 -4.43
N VAL A 31 1.23 -8.32 -4.11
CA VAL A 31 0.22 -8.94 -3.23
C VAL A 31 -0.39 -10.22 -3.81
N ASP A 32 -0.24 -10.44 -5.11
CA ASP A 32 -0.73 -11.60 -5.84
C ASP A 32 -0.25 -12.93 -5.26
N ILE A 33 0.92 -12.99 -4.60
CA ILE A 33 1.36 -14.22 -3.94
C ILE A 33 0.40 -14.67 -2.83
N ILE A 34 -0.15 -13.70 -2.09
CA ILE A 34 -1.15 -13.96 -1.04
C ILE A 34 -2.50 -14.26 -1.68
N LYS A 35 -2.95 -13.42 -2.61
CA LYS A 35 -4.26 -13.57 -3.27
C LYS A 35 -4.40 -14.91 -3.99
N ASN A 36 -3.43 -15.24 -4.85
CA ASN A 36 -3.49 -16.45 -5.67
C ASN A 36 -3.37 -17.74 -4.84
N ASN A 37 -2.94 -17.64 -3.58
CA ASN A 37 -2.83 -18.75 -2.64
C ASN A 37 -3.75 -18.61 -1.44
N PHE A 38 -4.72 -17.70 -1.48
CA PHE A 38 -5.53 -17.34 -0.33
C PHE A 38 -6.22 -18.57 0.30
N ASN A 39 -6.74 -19.47 -0.54
CA ASN A 39 -7.34 -20.74 -0.11
C ASN A 39 -6.41 -21.61 0.74
N LYS A 40 -5.10 -21.63 0.46
CA LYS A 40 -4.10 -22.38 1.23
C LYS A 40 -3.69 -21.68 2.52
N LEU A 41 -3.99 -20.39 2.64
CA LEU A 41 -3.61 -19.53 3.75
C LEU A 41 -4.79 -19.20 4.67
N ARG A 42 -5.98 -19.75 4.44
CA ARG A 42 -7.22 -19.43 5.18
C ARG A 42 -7.12 -19.67 6.69
N ASP A 43 -6.33 -20.65 7.10
CA ASP A 43 -6.13 -20.98 8.52
C ASP A 43 -4.97 -20.19 9.16
N LYS A 44 -4.40 -19.22 8.44
CA LYS A 44 -3.29 -18.39 8.90
C LYS A 44 -3.77 -16.98 9.25
N ASN A 45 -3.07 -16.32 10.17
CA ASN A 45 -3.29 -14.91 10.44
C ASN A 45 -2.59 -14.06 9.37
N ILE A 46 -3.35 -13.51 8.45
CA ILE A 46 -2.83 -12.71 7.34
C ILE A 46 -2.95 -11.22 7.68
N ILE A 47 -1.80 -10.56 7.75
CA ILE A 47 -1.70 -9.11 7.96
C ILE A 47 -1.09 -8.52 6.70
N ILE A 48 -1.77 -7.54 6.11
CA ILE A 48 -1.28 -6.82 4.94
C ILE A 48 -1.13 -5.36 5.32
N PHE A 49 0.05 -4.80 5.08
CA PHE A 49 0.23 -3.36 5.13
C PHE A 49 0.68 -2.82 3.78
N THR A 50 0.30 -1.58 3.51
CA THR A 50 0.77 -0.85 2.35
C THR A 50 1.28 0.53 2.69
N THR A 51 2.14 1.06 1.81
CA THR A 51 2.63 2.43 1.91
C THR A 51 2.25 3.22 0.67
N GLY A 52 1.69 4.41 0.87
CA GLY A 52 1.33 5.33 -0.21
C GLY A 52 1.50 6.80 0.18
N ALA A 53 1.52 7.69 -0.82
CA ALA A 53 1.80 9.11 -0.60
C ALA A 53 0.64 9.89 0.05
N SER A 54 -0.58 9.36 -0.08
CA SER A 54 -1.81 10.00 0.38
C SER A 54 -2.02 9.81 1.88
N LEU A 55 -2.81 10.70 2.49
CA LEU A 55 -3.30 10.48 3.85
C LEU A 55 -4.21 9.23 3.88
N PRO A 56 -4.17 8.42 4.96
CA PRO A 56 -5.00 7.23 5.12
C PRO A 56 -6.45 7.63 5.47
N LYS A 57 -7.14 8.28 4.53
CA LYS A 57 -8.58 8.55 4.65
C LYS A 57 -9.35 7.25 4.45
N GLU A 58 -10.46 7.08 5.14
CA GLU A 58 -11.29 5.87 5.06
C GLU A 58 -11.63 5.49 3.61
N SER A 59 -12.03 6.45 2.78
CA SER A 59 -12.32 6.21 1.36
C SER A 59 -11.11 5.72 0.55
N ILE A 60 -9.90 6.18 0.88
CA ILE A 60 -8.68 5.72 0.21
C ILE A 60 -8.35 4.30 0.65
N VAL A 61 -8.54 4.00 1.93
CA VAL A 61 -8.31 2.65 2.48
C VAL A 61 -9.31 1.67 1.87
N SER A 62 -10.60 2.04 1.77
CA SER A 62 -11.61 1.20 1.12
C SER A 62 -11.29 0.97 -0.36
N ASP A 63 -10.96 2.04 -1.11
CA ASP A 63 -10.62 1.91 -2.54
C ASP A 63 -9.47 0.94 -2.78
N VAL A 64 -8.44 0.99 -1.92
CA VAL A 64 -7.31 0.06 -1.98
C VAL A 64 -7.76 -1.35 -1.65
N LYS A 65 -8.52 -1.57 -0.57
CA LYS A 65 -8.99 -2.91 -0.22
C LYS A 65 -9.86 -3.51 -1.32
N ASP A 66 -10.81 -2.75 -1.86
CA ASP A 66 -11.76 -3.20 -2.87
C ASP A 66 -11.08 -3.47 -4.23
N SER A 67 -10.02 -2.73 -4.55
CA SER A 67 -9.23 -2.95 -5.76
C SER A 67 -8.33 -4.20 -5.66
N ASN A 68 -8.02 -4.67 -4.44
CA ASN A 68 -7.07 -5.75 -4.24
C ASN A 68 -7.70 -7.02 -3.66
N PHE A 69 -8.85 -6.98 -2.99
CA PHE A 69 -9.38 -8.14 -2.26
C PHE A 69 -10.90 -8.26 -2.40
N SER A 70 -11.38 -9.49 -2.48
CA SER A 70 -12.82 -9.79 -2.39
C SER A 70 -13.37 -9.49 -0.99
N VAL A 71 -14.69 -9.38 -0.86
CA VAL A 71 -15.34 -9.14 0.44
C VAL A 71 -15.00 -10.25 1.45
N GLU A 72 -14.88 -11.48 0.99
CA GLU A 72 -14.49 -12.64 1.80
C GLU A 72 -13.04 -12.55 2.25
N GLU A 73 -12.13 -12.18 1.34
CA GLU A 73 -10.72 -12.00 1.64
C GLU A 73 -10.52 -10.88 2.67
N GLN A 74 -11.23 -9.77 2.49
CA GLN A 74 -11.19 -8.62 3.40
C GLN A 74 -11.66 -8.93 4.83
N LYS A 75 -12.45 -9.99 5.04
CA LYS A 75 -12.88 -10.42 6.38
C LYS A 75 -11.80 -11.17 7.15
N GLN A 76 -10.84 -11.79 6.45
CA GLN A 76 -9.76 -12.56 7.08
C GLN A 76 -8.43 -11.81 7.11
N ILE A 77 -8.31 -10.72 6.36
CA ILE A 77 -7.09 -9.92 6.29
C ILE A 77 -7.19 -8.76 7.28
N GLN A 78 -6.23 -8.68 8.21
CA GLN A 78 -5.99 -7.46 8.96
C GLN A 78 -5.19 -6.49 8.08
N PHE A 79 -5.78 -5.36 7.72
CA PHE A 79 -5.21 -4.41 6.77
C PHE A 79 -4.73 -3.11 7.43
N TYR A 80 -3.56 -2.61 7.03
CA TYR A 80 -3.03 -1.31 7.45
C TYR A 80 -2.55 -0.47 6.26
N TYR A 81 -2.92 0.81 6.24
CA TYR A 81 -2.34 1.80 5.33
C TYR A 81 -1.44 2.74 6.10
N PHE A 82 -0.17 2.82 5.71
CA PHE A 82 0.76 3.80 6.26
C PHE A 82 1.09 4.87 5.22
N ARG A 83 1.07 6.14 5.66
CA ARG A 83 1.53 7.22 4.79
C ARG A 83 3.05 7.13 4.64
N GLY A 84 3.48 6.89 3.41
CA GLY A 84 4.88 6.86 2.99
C GLY A 84 5.34 8.22 2.48
N GLY A 85 6.38 8.19 1.64
CA GLY A 85 6.92 9.37 0.96
C GLY A 85 6.59 9.40 -0.54
N PHE A 86 6.90 10.53 -1.17
CA PHE A 86 6.90 10.70 -2.62
C PHE A 86 8.12 11.49 -3.05
N ASP A 87 8.86 10.94 -4.02
CA ASP A 87 10.00 11.58 -4.65
C ASP A 87 9.94 11.35 -6.15
N PHE A 88 9.60 12.40 -6.90
CA PHE A 88 9.50 12.34 -8.36
C PHE A 88 10.81 11.94 -9.03
N ASN A 89 11.97 12.28 -8.44
CA ASN A 89 13.27 12.01 -9.04
C ASN A 89 13.61 10.51 -9.00
N LYS A 90 13.12 9.80 -7.98
CA LYS A 90 13.32 8.36 -7.79
C LYS A 90 12.38 7.47 -8.62
N LEU A 91 11.41 8.06 -9.32
CA LEU A 91 10.53 7.31 -10.20
C LEU A 91 11.29 6.83 -11.46
N ASN A 92 10.93 5.64 -11.95
CA ASN A 92 11.36 5.17 -13.27
C ASN A 92 10.73 6.01 -14.39
N LEU A 93 11.23 5.87 -15.63
CA LEU A 93 10.81 6.71 -16.76
C LEU A 93 9.30 6.65 -17.03
N ILE A 94 8.72 5.44 -17.00
CA ILE A 94 7.28 5.22 -17.25
C ILE A 94 6.44 5.93 -16.17
N ASN A 95 6.81 5.76 -14.90
CA ASN A 95 6.12 6.41 -13.79
C ASN A 95 6.29 7.93 -13.83
N LYS A 96 7.45 8.46 -14.27
CA LYS A 96 7.65 9.90 -14.46
C LYS A 96 6.70 10.48 -15.51
N ILE A 97 6.50 9.79 -16.63
CA ILE A 97 5.56 10.21 -17.67
C ILE A 97 4.14 10.24 -17.10
N LEU A 98 3.70 9.15 -16.44
CA LEU A 98 2.37 9.06 -15.85
C LEU A 98 2.10 10.18 -14.83
N MET A 99 3.06 10.40 -13.92
CA MET A 99 2.96 11.48 -12.95
C MET A 99 2.98 12.85 -13.62
N THR A 100 3.74 13.05 -14.70
CA THR A 100 3.73 14.32 -15.45
C THR A 100 2.34 14.62 -16.03
N LEU A 101 1.66 13.61 -16.58
CA LEU A 101 0.27 13.76 -17.05
C LEU A 101 -0.67 14.13 -15.91
N LEU A 102 -0.53 13.47 -14.75
CA LEU A 102 -1.31 13.81 -13.56
C LEU A 102 -1.05 15.26 -13.10
N LYS A 103 0.21 15.71 -13.08
CA LYS A 103 0.59 17.09 -12.77
C LYS A 103 -0.14 18.08 -13.66
N TRP A 104 -0.16 17.84 -14.97
CA TRP A 104 -0.85 18.70 -15.93
C TRP A 104 -2.36 18.68 -15.71
N LYS A 105 -2.96 17.50 -15.53
CA LYS A 105 -4.39 17.36 -15.23
C LYS A 105 -4.79 18.16 -13.99
N ILE A 106 -4.03 18.08 -12.91
CA ILE A 106 -4.31 18.84 -11.68
C ILE A 106 -4.13 20.34 -11.93
N LYS A 107 -3.09 20.76 -12.66
CA LYS A 107 -2.85 22.18 -12.97
C LYS A 107 -4.02 22.82 -13.71
N LEU A 108 -4.63 22.10 -14.65
CA LEU A 108 -5.78 22.57 -15.45
C LEU A 108 -7.07 22.73 -14.63
N LYS A 109 -7.18 22.11 -13.44
CA LYS A 109 -8.37 22.30 -12.58
C LYS A 109 -8.45 23.72 -12.03
N ARG A 110 -9.64 24.34 -12.11
CA ARG A 110 -9.94 25.65 -11.51
C ARG A 110 -9.81 25.63 -9.99
N HIS A 111 -10.47 24.66 -9.33
CA HIS A 111 -10.39 24.47 -7.89
C HIS A 111 -9.58 23.20 -7.59
N LYS A 112 -8.61 23.32 -6.69
CA LYS A 112 -7.70 22.25 -6.29
C LYS A 112 -7.92 21.90 -4.83
N THR A 113 -8.03 20.62 -4.52
CA THR A 113 -8.15 20.13 -3.15
C THR A 113 -6.83 20.32 -2.37
N PRO A 114 -6.83 20.26 -1.02
CA PRO A 114 -5.59 20.27 -0.24
C PRO A 114 -4.61 19.17 -0.65
N ASP A 115 -5.11 17.96 -0.92
CA ASP A 115 -4.30 16.82 -1.36
C ASP A 115 -3.65 17.10 -2.73
N GLU A 116 -4.39 17.70 -3.66
CA GLU A 116 -3.87 18.09 -4.98
C GLU A 116 -2.81 19.19 -4.90
N LYS A 117 -3.00 20.17 -4.01
CA LYS A 117 -1.98 21.20 -3.74
C LYS A 117 -0.71 20.58 -3.15
N GLY A 118 -0.86 19.67 -2.20
CA GLY A 118 0.24 18.90 -1.62
C GLY A 118 0.99 18.06 -2.66
N MET A 119 0.24 17.34 -3.51
CA MET A 119 0.81 16.56 -4.61
C MET A 119 1.60 17.44 -5.59
N LEU A 120 1.10 18.62 -5.97
CA LEU A 120 1.82 19.55 -6.84
C LEU A 120 3.14 20.03 -6.22
N ALA A 121 3.16 20.30 -4.92
CA ALA A 121 4.39 20.66 -4.20
C ALA A 121 5.41 19.51 -4.15
N ALA A 122 4.92 18.27 -4.10
CA ALA A 122 5.75 17.07 -4.02
C ALA A 122 6.57 16.77 -5.31
N TYR A 123 6.25 17.42 -6.44
CA TYR A 123 7.06 17.29 -7.67
C TYR A 123 8.41 18.00 -7.60
N SER A 124 8.50 19.10 -6.85
CA SER A 124 9.73 19.89 -6.71
C SER A 124 10.45 19.62 -5.40
N LYS A 125 9.71 19.25 -4.35
CA LYS A 125 10.26 18.93 -3.04
C LYS A 125 9.81 17.53 -2.62
N PRO A 126 10.72 16.55 -2.55
CA PRO A 126 10.39 15.24 -2.00
C PRO A 126 9.73 15.37 -0.64
N MET A 127 8.73 14.53 -0.38
CA MET A 127 8.04 14.45 0.91
C MET A 127 8.26 13.08 1.51
N ASP A 128 8.52 13.03 2.82
CA ASP A 128 8.63 11.80 3.59
C ASP A 128 7.80 11.96 4.86
N PHE A 129 6.81 11.08 5.02
CA PHE A 129 5.92 11.03 6.18
C PHE A 129 6.12 9.75 7.00
N THR A 130 7.15 8.96 6.67
CA THR A 130 7.42 7.71 7.39
C THR A 130 7.89 8.00 8.80
N LYS A 131 7.30 7.28 9.75
CA LYS A 131 7.60 7.37 11.18
C LYS A 131 7.48 5.97 11.77
N LYS A 132 8.43 5.57 12.63
CA LYS A 132 8.40 4.24 13.28
C LYS A 132 7.15 4.08 14.16
N GLU A 133 6.64 5.20 14.68
CA GLU A 133 5.46 5.24 15.52
C GLU A 133 4.19 4.85 14.75
N ASN A 134 4.16 5.04 13.42
CA ASN A 134 2.99 4.72 12.60
C ASN A 134 2.67 3.23 12.56
N ILE A 135 3.64 2.34 12.82
CA ILE A 135 3.41 0.88 12.82
C ILE A 135 2.96 0.33 14.17
N LYS A 136 2.76 1.20 15.18
CA LYS A 136 2.45 0.79 16.55
C LYS A 136 1.23 -0.14 16.63
N GLU A 137 0.12 0.23 15.99
CA GLU A 137 -1.12 -0.55 16.00
C GLU A 137 -0.95 -1.94 15.37
N LEU A 138 -0.15 -2.04 14.30
CA LEU A 138 0.19 -3.33 13.68
C LEU A 138 0.99 -4.19 14.65
N LEU A 139 1.99 -3.62 15.32
CA LEU A 139 2.81 -4.36 16.29
C LEU A 139 2.00 -4.83 17.49
N GLU A 140 1.08 -4.01 17.98
CA GLU A 140 0.17 -4.36 19.07
C GLU A 140 -0.75 -5.52 18.67
N TYR A 141 -1.33 -5.47 17.47
CA TYR A 141 -2.13 -6.57 16.93
C TYR A 141 -1.34 -7.87 16.78
N VAL A 142 -0.12 -7.81 16.21
CA VAL A 142 0.74 -9.00 16.07
C VAL A 142 1.07 -9.61 17.43
N ARG A 143 1.26 -8.79 18.47
CA ARG A 143 1.55 -9.25 19.82
C ARG A 143 0.34 -9.87 20.51
N SER A 144 -0.89 -9.47 20.17
CA SER A 144 -2.12 -10.06 20.72
C SER A 144 -2.49 -11.42 20.11
N LEU A 145 -1.86 -11.81 18.99
CA LEU A 145 -2.04 -13.13 18.36
C LEU A 145 -1.14 -14.22 18.96
N LYS A 146 -0.28 -13.85 19.92
CA LYS A 146 0.68 -14.74 20.58
C LYS A 146 0.23 -15.12 21.99
#